data_AF-A0A924I6E5-F1
#
_entry.id   AF-A0A924I6E5-F1
#
_cell.length_a   1.000
_cell.length_b   1.000
_cell.length_c   1.000
_cell.angle_alpha   90.00
_cell.angle_beta   90.00
_cell.angle_gamma   90.00
#
_symmetry.space_group_name_H-M   'P 1'
#
loop_
_entity.id
_entity.type
_entity.pdbx_description
1 polymer ?
#
loop_
_entity_poly.entity_id
_entity_poly.type
_entity_poly.pdbx_seq_one_letter_code
_entity_poly.pdbx_strand_id
1 'polypeptide(L)'
;MSEGEKTQVPTARRREQAREQGNIWQPRELGAAAAVATAALAITAGGPLLWQALAVFLSQSLAAAGPMPDDSLPIGEFAGRLPIKLPALLALAVAGVVSGLSIAASRHVTLDSLAPKFSRLNPVSGLQRIFSMTGLAGAFTAILKLSAVAGVAWVVVVPLLPRLANI
;
A
#
# COMPACT_ATOMS: atom_id res chain seq x y z
N MET A 1 17.86 -9.03 44.26
CA MET A 1 17.21 -10.32 43.91
C MET A 1 15.72 -10.12 44.05
N SER A 2 14.97 -10.14 42.95
CA SER A 2 13.49 -10.22 42.89
C SER A 2 13.20 -10.83 41.51
N GLU A 3 13.12 -12.16 41.48
CA GLU A 3 11.89 -12.96 41.43
C GLU A 3 11.40 -13.14 40.01
N GLY A 4 11.55 -14.38 39.53
CA GLY A 4 11.30 -14.80 38.17
C GLY A 4 9.91 -14.42 37.66
N GLU A 5 9.90 -13.60 36.62
CA GLU A 5 8.75 -13.49 35.73
C GLU A 5 8.42 -14.89 35.20
N LYS A 6 7.30 -15.44 35.69
CA LYS A 6 6.72 -16.67 35.21
C LYS A 6 6.44 -16.53 33.71
N THR A 7 7.29 -17.15 32.90
CA THR A 7 7.10 -17.45 31.48
C THR A 7 5.99 -18.49 31.26
N GLN A 8 4.84 -18.34 31.93
CA GLN A 8 3.72 -19.25 31.71
C GLN A 8 3.02 -18.87 30.40
N VAL A 9 2.99 -19.85 29.50
CA VAL A 9 2.22 -19.78 28.27
C VAL A 9 0.77 -19.38 28.62
N PRO A 10 0.20 -18.35 27.99
CA PRO A 10 -1.14 -17.88 28.34
C PRO A 10 -2.15 -19.02 28.19
N THR A 11 -2.92 -19.27 29.25
CA THR A 11 -4.01 -20.26 29.28
C THR A 11 -5.04 -19.98 28.19
N ALA A 12 -5.73 -21.01 27.69
CA ALA A 12 -6.72 -20.90 26.62
C ALA A 12 -7.73 -19.77 26.88
N ARG A 13 -8.21 -19.67 28.13
CA ARG A 13 -9.12 -18.62 28.59
C ARG A 13 -8.54 -17.20 28.46
N ARG A 14 -7.24 -16.98 28.74
CA ARG A 14 -6.58 -15.67 28.53
C ARG A 14 -6.42 -15.31 27.05
N ARG A 15 -6.16 -16.30 26.18
CA ARG A 15 -6.08 -16.08 24.72
C ARG A 15 -7.43 -15.73 24.12
N GLU A 16 -8.48 -16.38 24.61
CA GLU A 16 -9.86 -16.11 24.23
C GLU A 16 -10.30 -14.72 24.67
N GLN A 17 -10.01 -14.33 25.92
CA GLN A 17 -10.26 -12.99 26.43
C GLN A 17 -9.49 -11.89 25.65
N ALA A 18 -8.25 -12.18 25.23
CA ALA A 18 -7.47 -11.27 24.38
C ALA A 18 -8.07 -11.12 22.98
N ARG A 19 -8.68 -12.18 22.42
CA ARG A 19 -9.42 -12.13 21.15
C ARG A 19 -10.74 -11.36 21.29
N GLU A 20 -11.48 -11.58 22.37
CA GLU A 20 -12.71 -10.83 22.71
C GLU A 20 -12.46 -9.34 22.91
N GLN A 21 -11.29 -8.96 23.46
CA GLN A 21 -10.87 -7.57 23.60
C GLN A 21 -10.28 -6.97 22.30
N GLY A 22 -10.34 -7.70 21.18
CA GLY A 22 -9.82 -7.27 19.87
C GLY A 22 -8.28 -7.23 19.79
N ASN A 23 -7.57 -7.72 20.81
CA ASN A 23 -6.11 -7.71 20.86
C ASN A 23 -5.52 -8.95 20.18
N ILE A 24 -5.79 -9.06 18.88
CA ILE A 24 -5.25 -10.13 18.04
C ILE A 24 -3.94 -9.63 17.46
N TRP A 25 -2.92 -10.49 17.47
CA TRP A 25 -1.65 -10.18 16.81
C TRP A 25 -1.90 -9.98 15.32
N GLN A 26 -1.86 -8.71 14.90
CA GLN A 26 -1.99 -8.32 13.51
C GLN A 26 -0.57 -8.20 12.94
N PRO A 27 -0.18 -9.06 11.98
CA PRO A 27 1.05 -8.83 11.26
C PRO A 27 0.83 -7.59 10.41
N ARG A 28 1.37 -6.46 10.87
CA ARG A 28 1.44 -5.18 10.11
C ARG A 28 2.01 -5.39 8.69
N GLU A 29 2.75 -6.48 8.54
CA GLU A 29 3.36 -7.08 7.36
C GLU A 29 2.48 -7.22 6.13
N LEU A 30 1.35 -7.87 6.38
CA LEU A 30 0.55 -8.48 5.32
C LEU A 30 -0.17 -7.43 4.49
N GLY A 31 -0.60 -6.32 5.11
CA GLY A 31 -1.27 -5.24 4.40
C GLY A 31 -0.32 -4.58 3.39
N ALA A 32 0.91 -4.30 3.79
CA ALA A 32 1.92 -3.70 2.90
C ALA A 32 2.31 -4.66 1.77
N ALA A 33 2.55 -5.94 2.08
CA ALA A 33 2.88 -6.94 1.06
C ALA A 33 1.72 -7.16 0.06
N ALA A 34 0.48 -7.23 0.53
CA ALA A 34 -0.69 -7.36 -0.32
C ALA A 34 -0.87 -6.15 -1.23
N ALA A 35 -0.71 -4.93 -0.69
CA ALA A 35 -0.81 -3.70 -1.48
C ALA A 35 0.22 -3.66 -2.62
N VAL A 36 1.49 -4.01 -2.33
CA VAL A 36 2.55 -4.07 -3.34
C VAL A 36 2.26 -5.16 -4.39
N ALA A 37 1.83 -6.35 -3.96
CA ALA A 37 1.50 -7.45 -4.87
C ALA A 37 0.34 -7.07 -5.80
N THR A 38 -0.72 -6.45 -5.29
CA THR A 38 -1.85 -6.03 -6.13
C THR A 38 -1.49 -4.89 -7.07
N ALA A 39 -0.69 -3.92 -6.62
CA ALA A 39 -0.19 -2.87 -7.51
C ALA A 39 0.67 -3.45 -8.64
N ALA A 40 1.56 -4.39 -8.34
CA ALA A 40 2.37 -5.09 -9.34
C ALA A 40 1.49 -5.83 -10.35
N LEU A 41 0.51 -6.61 -9.88
CA LEU A 41 -0.43 -7.33 -10.75
C LEU A 41 -1.23 -6.38 -11.66
N ALA A 42 -1.73 -5.28 -11.10
CA ALA A 42 -2.47 -4.27 -11.86
C ALA A 42 -1.60 -3.64 -12.97
N ILE A 43 -0.35 -3.31 -12.67
CA ILE A 43 0.59 -2.76 -13.65
C ILE A 43 0.94 -3.82 -14.70
N THR A 44 1.21 -5.07 -14.33
CA THR A 44 1.56 -6.11 -15.30
C THR A 44 0.41 -6.48 -16.23
N ALA A 45 -0.81 -6.55 -15.71
CA ALA A 45 -1.99 -6.91 -16.49
C ALA A 45 -2.53 -5.73 -17.31
N GLY A 46 -2.50 -4.52 -16.74
CA GLY A 46 -3.07 -3.32 -17.34
C GLY A 46 -2.08 -2.43 -18.08
N GLY A 47 -0.79 -2.53 -17.79
CA GLY A 47 0.29 -1.73 -18.38
C GLY A 47 0.30 -1.72 -19.91
N PRO A 48 0.24 -2.88 -20.59
CA PRO A 48 0.18 -2.93 -22.05
C PRO A 48 -1.05 -2.21 -22.62
N LEU A 49 -2.20 -2.34 -21.96
CA LEU A 49 -3.44 -1.67 -22.37
C LEU A 49 -3.34 -0.15 -22.19
N LEU A 50 -2.70 0.34 -21.12
CA LEU A 50 -2.40 1.76 -20.93
C LEU A 50 -1.43 2.29 -21.97
N TRP A 51 -0.37 1.54 -22.24
CA TRP A 51 0.63 1.97 -23.21
C TRP A 51 0.01 2.15 -24.60
N GLN A 52 -0.80 1.18 -25.04
CA GLN A 52 -1.52 1.26 -26.31
C GLN A 52 -2.54 2.42 -26.31
N ALA A 53 -3.29 2.58 -25.22
CA ALA A 53 -4.23 3.68 -25.05
C ALA A 53 -3.54 5.06 -25.17
N LEU A 54 -2.38 5.21 -24.52
CA LEU A 54 -1.60 6.44 -24.52
C LEU A 54 -0.98 6.70 -25.90
N ALA A 55 -0.45 5.67 -26.56
CA ALA A 55 0.10 5.78 -27.90
C ALA A 55 -0.96 6.21 -28.93
N VAL A 56 -2.15 5.60 -28.88
CA VAL A 56 -3.27 5.98 -29.74
C VAL A 56 -3.71 7.41 -29.47
N PHE A 57 -3.88 7.78 -28.19
CA PHE A 57 -4.24 9.14 -27.80
C PHE A 57 -3.22 10.17 -28.32
N LEU A 58 -1.93 9.94 -28.07
CA LEU A 58 -0.86 10.83 -28.55
C LEU A 58 -0.83 10.93 -30.07
N SER A 59 -0.98 9.81 -30.79
CA SER A 59 -1.01 9.82 -32.26
C SER A 59 -2.18 10.63 -32.82
N GLN A 60 -3.37 10.53 -32.21
CA GLN A 60 -4.55 11.29 -32.60
C GLN A 60 -4.41 12.76 -32.26
N SER A 61 -3.86 13.10 -31.10
CA SER A 61 -3.61 14.48 -30.70
C SER A 61 -2.58 15.17 -31.60
N LEU A 62 -1.50 14.46 -31.99
CA LEU A 62 -0.52 14.99 -32.94
C LEU A 62 -1.11 15.15 -34.34
N ALA A 63 -1.91 14.18 -34.81
CA ALA A 63 -2.58 14.28 -36.12
C ALA A 63 -3.59 15.46 -36.17
N ALA A 64 -4.25 15.75 -35.06
CA ALA A 64 -5.16 16.88 -34.92
C ALA A 64 -4.44 18.25 -34.77
N ALA A 65 -3.12 18.26 -34.57
CA ALA A 65 -2.32 19.49 -34.43
C ALA A 65 -1.80 20.06 -35.76
N GLY A 66 -2.23 19.51 -36.91
CA GLY A 66 -2.06 20.17 -38.22
C GLY A 66 -2.78 21.53 -38.28
N PRO A 67 -2.54 22.38 -39.32
CA PRO A 67 -3.01 23.76 -39.34
C PRO A 67 -4.52 23.83 -39.07
N MET A 68 -4.86 24.35 -37.89
CA MET A 68 -6.23 24.51 -37.41
C MET A 68 -6.95 25.50 -38.32
N PRO A 69 -8.09 25.12 -38.93
CA PRO A 69 -9.08 26.10 -39.34
C PRO A 69 -9.63 26.77 -38.08
N ASP A 70 -9.74 28.10 -38.11
CA ASP A 70 -10.23 28.95 -37.02
C ASP A 70 -11.48 28.41 -36.29
N ASP A 71 -11.49 28.66 -34.97
CA ASP A 71 -12.68 28.87 -34.13
C ASP A 71 -13.55 27.70 -33.61
N SER A 72 -13.00 26.50 -33.40
CA SER A 72 -13.67 25.57 -32.47
C SER A 72 -12.70 24.79 -31.59
N LEU A 73 -12.71 25.09 -30.28
CA LEU A 73 -12.04 24.28 -29.27
C LEU A 73 -12.75 22.91 -29.20
N PRO A 74 -12.14 21.79 -29.64
CA PRO A 74 -12.81 20.50 -29.75
C PRO A 74 -12.79 19.76 -28.40
N ILE A 75 -13.25 20.43 -27.33
CA ILE A 75 -13.28 19.87 -25.97
C ILE A 75 -14.23 18.64 -25.92
N GLY A 76 -15.29 18.63 -26.74
CA GLY A 76 -16.22 17.52 -26.86
C GLY A 76 -15.65 16.27 -27.54
N GLU A 77 -14.79 16.43 -28.56
CA GLU A 77 -14.12 15.28 -29.19
C GLU A 77 -13.01 14.70 -28.31
N PHE A 78 -12.38 15.54 -27.48
CA PHE A 78 -11.35 15.11 -26.55
C PHE A 78 -11.91 14.19 -25.45
N ALA A 79 -13.13 14.46 -24.97
CA ALA A 79 -13.81 13.63 -23.97
C ALA A 79 -14.22 12.24 -24.51
N GLY A 80 -14.58 12.13 -25.80
CA GLY A 80 -14.89 10.86 -26.47
C GLY A 80 -13.68 10.00 -26.81
N ARG A 81 -12.47 10.60 -26.80
CA ARG A 81 -11.20 9.94 -27.14
C ARG A 81 -10.46 9.36 -25.95
N LEU A 82 -10.91 9.61 -24.72
CA LEU A 82 -10.29 9.00 -23.54
C LEU A 82 -10.66 7.50 -23.53
N PRO A 83 -9.70 6.59 -23.72
CA PRO A 83 -10.01 5.18 -23.79
C PRO A 83 -10.54 4.74 -22.41
N ILE A 84 -11.75 4.17 -22.41
CA ILE A 84 -12.48 3.57 -21.26
C ILE A 84 -11.63 2.61 -20.39
N LYS A 85 -10.42 2.28 -20.84
CA LYS A 85 -9.43 1.44 -20.14
C LYS A 85 -8.75 2.13 -18.95
N LEU A 86 -8.59 3.46 -18.95
CA LEU A 86 -7.96 4.20 -17.84
C LEU A 86 -8.79 4.11 -16.53
N PRO A 87 -10.10 4.40 -16.55
CA PRO A 87 -10.97 4.28 -15.37
C PRO A 87 -11.03 2.87 -14.79
N ALA A 88 -11.05 1.84 -15.64
CA ALA A 88 -11.09 0.44 -15.22
C ALA A 88 -9.82 0.01 -14.46
N LEU A 89 -8.66 0.51 -14.87
CA LEU A 89 -7.41 0.26 -14.15
C LEU A 89 -7.38 0.95 -12.78
N LEU A 90 -7.82 2.21 -12.74
CA LEU A 90 -7.92 2.97 -11.49
C LEU A 90 -8.85 2.26 -10.51
N ALA A 91 -9.98 1.73 -10.98
CA ALA A 91 -10.89 0.91 -10.18
C ALA A 91 -10.23 -0.38 -9.65
N LEU A 92 -9.44 -1.08 -10.47
CA LEU A 92 -8.69 -2.27 -10.06
C LEU A 92 -7.62 -1.97 -9.00
N ALA A 93 -6.87 -0.88 -9.16
CA ALA A 93 -5.88 -0.44 -8.19
C ALA A 93 -6.52 -0.10 -6.84
N VAL A 94 -7.63 0.66 -6.87
CA VAL A 94 -8.41 1.00 -5.67
C VAL A 94 -8.98 -0.27 -5.01
N ALA A 95 -9.55 -1.19 -5.78
CA ALA A 95 -10.07 -2.46 -5.26
C ALA A 95 -8.98 -3.29 -4.57
N GLY A 96 -7.77 -3.29 -5.10
CA GLY A 96 -6.61 -3.96 -4.49
C GLY A 96 -6.21 -3.38 -3.14
N VAL A 97 -6.10 -2.06 -3.06
CA VAL A 97 -5.79 -1.35 -1.81
C VAL A 97 -6.89 -1.60 -0.76
N VAL A 98 -8.15 -1.51 -1.16
CA VAL A 98 -9.30 -1.76 -0.29
C VAL A 98 -9.33 -3.22 0.17
N SER A 99 -9.04 -4.18 -0.70
CA SER A 99 -8.95 -5.60 -0.34
C SER A 99 -7.83 -5.87 0.67
N GLY A 100 -6.63 -5.33 0.44
CA GLY A 100 -5.49 -5.47 1.36
C GLY A 100 -5.77 -4.86 2.74
N LEU A 101 -6.42 -3.70 2.78
CA LEU A 101 -6.86 -3.05 4.03
C LEU A 101 -7.99 -3.84 4.73
N SER A 102 -8.93 -4.39 3.97
CA SER A 102 -10.05 -5.16 4.51
C SER A 102 -9.60 -6.49 5.11
N ILE A 103 -8.69 -7.20 4.44
CA ILE A 103 -8.09 -8.44 4.96
C ILE A 103 -7.28 -8.15 6.23
N ALA A 104 -6.59 -7.01 6.27
CA ALA A 104 -5.89 -6.56 7.47
C ALA A 104 -6.87 -6.26 8.62
N ALA A 105 -8.00 -5.58 8.36
CA ALA A 105 -8.97 -5.16 9.37
C ALA A 105 -9.95 -6.28 9.82
N SER A 106 -10.16 -7.31 9.00
CA SER A 106 -11.39 -8.11 9.03
C SER A 106 -11.58 -9.06 10.20
N ARG A 107 -10.57 -9.44 10.99
CA ARG A 107 -10.82 -10.62 11.84
C ARG A 107 -11.69 -10.43 13.07
N HIS A 108 -11.69 -9.31 13.80
CA HIS A 108 -12.68 -9.06 14.88
C HIS A 108 -12.84 -7.56 15.15
N VAL A 109 -13.89 -6.94 14.63
CA VAL A 109 -14.32 -5.60 15.09
C VAL A 109 -15.12 -5.81 16.38
N THR A 110 -14.49 -5.53 17.52
CA THR A 110 -15.13 -5.60 18.84
C THR A 110 -15.48 -4.19 19.30
N LEU A 111 -16.72 -3.99 19.76
CA LEU A 111 -17.24 -2.71 20.25
C LEU A 111 -16.37 -2.13 21.38
N ASP A 112 -15.71 -3.00 22.14
CA ASP A 112 -14.84 -2.66 23.26
C ASP A 112 -13.51 -1.99 22.84
N SER A 113 -13.14 -2.09 21.55
CA SER A 113 -12.00 -1.36 20.98
C SER A 113 -12.33 0.06 20.51
N LEU A 114 -13.62 0.43 20.44
CA LEU A 114 -14.07 1.81 20.18
C LEU A 114 -14.19 2.64 21.46
N ALA A 115 -14.15 2.02 22.64
CA ALA A 115 -14.17 2.75 23.90
C ALA A 115 -12.87 3.58 24.06
N PRO A 116 -12.96 4.90 24.32
CA PRO A 116 -11.78 5.73 24.54
C PRO A 116 -11.07 5.33 25.83
N LYS A 117 -9.99 4.54 25.70
CA LYS A 117 -9.13 4.14 26.82
C LYS A 117 -8.11 5.25 27.11
N PHE A 118 -8.37 6.10 28.11
CA PHE A 118 -7.47 7.19 28.54
C PHE A 118 -6.05 6.73 28.91
N SER A 119 -5.89 5.46 29.30
CA SER A 119 -4.57 4.85 29.53
C SER A 119 -3.68 4.80 28.28
N ARG A 120 -4.25 4.86 27.07
CA ARG A 120 -3.52 4.91 25.79
C ARG A 120 -3.07 6.33 25.40
N LEU A 121 -3.55 7.37 26.07
CA LEU A 121 -3.29 8.79 25.77
C LEU A 121 -2.13 9.39 26.58
N ASN A 122 -1.44 8.62 27.43
CA ASN A 122 -0.35 9.15 28.24
C ASN A 122 0.91 9.39 27.37
N PRO A 123 1.34 10.66 27.17
CA PRO A 123 2.48 10.98 26.31
C PRO A 123 3.82 10.43 26.85
N VAL A 124 3.94 10.26 28.17
CA VAL A 124 5.18 9.77 28.81
C VAL A 124 5.41 8.30 28.49
N SER A 125 4.37 7.46 28.55
CA SER A 125 4.48 6.05 28.17
C SER A 125 4.67 5.87 26.66
N GLY A 126 4.16 6.80 25.85
CA GLY A 126 4.45 6.87 24.41
C GLY A 126 5.93 7.13 24.11
N LEU A 127 6.52 8.14 24.75
CA LEU A 127 7.95 8.45 24.63
C LEU A 127 8.82 7.29 25.13
N GLN A 128 8.50 6.71 26.29
CA GLN A 128 9.23 5.56 26.83
C GLN A 128 9.15 4.36 25.87
N ARG A 129 8.02 4.16 25.19
CA ARG A 129 7.87 3.09 24.20
C ARG A 129 8.75 3.32 22.97
N ILE A 130 8.88 4.56 22.50
CA ILE A 130 9.77 4.92 21.38
C ILE A 130 11.24 4.71 21.75
N PHE A 131 11.66 5.12 22.94
CA PHE A 131 13.04 4.97 23.43
C PHE A 131 13.32 3.67 24.18
N SER A 132 12.39 2.70 24.15
CA SER A 132 12.59 1.38 24.76
C SER A 132 13.43 0.46 23.87
N MET A 133 13.97 -0.62 24.44
CA MET A 133 14.60 -1.72 23.68
C MET A 133 13.67 -2.28 22.59
N THR A 134 12.36 -2.31 22.86
CA THR A 134 11.34 -2.70 21.87
C THR A 134 11.23 -1.71 20.71
N GLY A 135 11.36 -0.41 21.00
CA GLY A 135 11.39 0.65 19.99
C GLY A 135 12.62 0.56 19.10
N LEU A 136 13.80 0.37 19.69
CA LEU A 136 15.06 0.17 18.96
C LEU A 136 15.04 -1.09 18.09
N ALA A 137 14.55 -2.22 18.62
CA ALA A 137 14.42 -3.46 17.84
C ALA A 137 13.44 -3.29 16.66
N GLY A 138 12.35 -2.55 16.87
CA GLY A 138 11.43 -2.16 15.82
C GLY A 138 12.08 -1.30 14.73
N ALA A 139 12.86 -0.29 15.15
CA ALA A 139 13.59 0.58 14.22
C ALA A 139 14.62 -0.20 13.40
N PHE A 140 15.39 -1.08 14.05
CA PHE A 140 16.38 -1.93 13.37
C PHE A 140 15.73 -2.82 12.30
N THR A 141 14.66 -3.53 12.67
CA THR A 141 13.96 -4.40 11.72
C THR A 141 13.29 -3.61 10.59
N ALA A 142 12.84 -2.39 10.83
CA ALA A 142 12.32 -1.50 9.79
C ALA A 142 13.42 -1.05 8.82
N ILE A 143 14.59 -0.64 9.32
CA ILE A 143 15.75 -0.28 8.50
C ILE A 143 16.21 -1.47 7.65
N LEU A 144 16.27 -2.68 8.23
CA LEU A 144 16.63 -3.90 7.52
C LEU A 144 15.67 -4.18 6.35
N LYS A 145 14.35 -4.02 6.58
CA LYS A 145 13.34 -4.21 5.53
C LYS A 145 13.44 -3.15 4.44
N LEU A 146 13.63 -1.88 4.83
CA LEU A 146 13.79 -0.79 3.88
C LEU A 146 15.02 -0.98 3.00
N SER A 147 16.14 -1.37 3.60
CA SER A 147 17.38 -1.66 2.87
C SER A 147 17.24 -2.88 1.96
N ALA A 148 16.54 -3.92 2.37
CA ALA A 148 16.23 -5.06 1.50
C ALA A 148 15.39 -4.63 0.28
N VAL A 149 14.31 -3.86 0.49
CA VAL A 149 13.47 -3.35 -0.61
C VAL A 149 14.27 -2.43 -1.54
N ALA A 150 15.06 -1.52 -0.98
CA ALA A 150 15.93 -0.63 -1.75
C ALA A 150 16.97 -1.41 -2.56
N GLY A 151 17.57 -2.46 -1.98
CA GLY A 151 18.50 -3.33 -2.67
C GLY A 151 17.86 -4.06 -3.86
N VAL A 152 16.67 -4.64 -3.67
CA VAL A 152 15.92 -5.27 -4.77
C VAL A 152 15.57 -4.25 -5.85
N ALA A 153 15.07 -3.07 -5.47
CA ALA A 153 14.76 -2.00 -6.40
C ALA A 153 16.00 -1.57 -7.20
N TRP A 154 17.16 -1.44 -6.54
CA TRP A 154 18.42 -1.10 -7.20
C TRP A 154 18.83 -2.15 -8.24
N VAL A 155 18.83 -3.43 -7.87
CA VAL A 155 19.18 -4.54 -8.76
C VAL A 155 18.24 -4.66 -9.96
N VAL A 156 16.96 -4.30 -9.80
CA VAL A 156 15.97 -4.38 -10.89
C VAL A 156 15.98 -3.13 -11.77
N VAL A 157 16.09 -1.94 -11.19
CA VAL A 157 15.96 -0.66 -11.90
C VAL A 157 17.24 -0.29 -12.65
N VAL A 158 18.41 -0.47 -12.04
CA VAL A 158 19.69 -0.06 -12.65
C VAL A 158 19.95 -0.74 -14.00
N PRO A 159 19.73 -2.06 -14.17
CA PRO A 159 19.85 -2.71 -15.48
C PRO A 159 18.78 -2.30 -16.49
N LEU A 160 17.65 -1.74 -16.02
CA LEU A 160 16.59 -1.22 -16.87
C LEU A 160 16.91 0.17 -17.44
N LEU A 161 17.70 0.98 -16.74
CA LEU A 161 18.05 2.35 -17.17
C LEU A 161 18.71 2.40 -18.56
N PRO A 162 19.71 1.55 -18.89
CA PRO A 162 20.29 1.53 -20.23
C PRO A 162 19.29 1.13 -21.32
N ARG A 163 18.28 0.31 -20.99
CA ARG A 163 17.24 -0.10 -21.96
C ARG A 163 16.28 1.02 -22.29
N LEU A 164 16.03 1.94 -21.34
CA LEU A 164 15.20 3.11 -21.57
C LEU A 164 15.95 4.24 -22.28
N ALA A 165 17.26 4.36 -22.05
CA ALA A 165 18.11 5.35 -22.72
C ALA A 165 18.39 5.04 -24.20
N ASN A 166 18.07 3.82 -24.64
CA ASN A 166 18.34 3.31 -26.00
C ASN A 166 17.06 3.13 -26.84
N ILE A 167 15.93 3.71 -26.38
CA ILE A 167 14.64 3.83 -27.08
C ILE A 167 14.46 5.31 -27.44
#